data_AF-A0A067SIH7-F1
#
_entry.id   AF-A0A067SIH7-F1
#
_cell.length_a   1.000
_cell.length_b   1.000
_cell.length_c   1.000
_cell.angle_alpha   90.00
_cell.angle_beta   90.00
_cell.angle_gamma   90.00
#
_symmetry.space_group_name_H-M   'P 1'
#
loop_
_entity.id
_entity.type
_entity.pdbx_description
1 polymer ?
#
loop_
_entity_poly.entity_id
_entity_poly.type
_entity_poly.pdbx_seq_one_letter_code
_entity_poly.pdbx_strand_id
1 'polypeptide(L)'
;MFFNLSKAFVALAAVTVATASTVPASGIADCTLTLKPTVPVDAKTTNLVAEFNFVIGRSLSIDTNNGVIDNGGVTILKENPDNTFVVNDKISARGKTSAETSAIITGWVGETKEGLAANWLVQAATCA
;
A
#
# COMPACT_ATOMS: atom_id res chain seq x y z
N MET A 1 -10.50 32.27 50.92
CA MET A 1 -9.25 31.59 50.55
C MET A 1 -9.47 31.05 49.14
N PHE A 2 -8.76 31.59 48.14
CA PHE A 2 -9.04 31.37 46.72
C PHE A 2 -8.14 30.26 46.15
N PHE A 3 -8.74 29.44 45.29
CA PHE A 3 -8.16 28.28 44.62
C PHE A 3 -7.01 28.63 43.67
N ASN A 4 -6.02 27.75 43.55
CA ASN A 4 -5.08 27.77 42.43
C ASN A 4 -4.71 26.34 42.00
N LEU A 5 -5.31 25.89 40.90
CA LEU A 5 -5.00 24.65 40.19
C LEU A 5 -4.14 25.00 38.97
N SER A 6 -2.82 24.81 39.07
CA SER A 6 -1.90 24.97 37.96
C SER A 6 -2.04 23.80 36.98
N LYS A 7 -2.63 24.07 35.81
CA LYS A 7 -2.63 23.18 34.64
C LYS A 7 -1.33 23.39 33.87
N ALA A 8 -0.46 22.39 33.83
CA ALA A 8 0.67 22.36 32.89
C ALA A 8 0.24 21.62 31.62
N PHE A 9 0.06 22.36 30.53
CA PHE A 9 -0.05 21.78 29.19
C PHE A 9 1.37 21.56 28.65
N VAL A 10 1.77 20.29 28.49
CA VAL A 10 2.99 19.92 27.76
C VAL A 10 2.63 19.85 26.28
N ALA A 11 3.01 20.86 25.52
CA ALA A 11 2.92 20.84 24.06
C ALA A 11 4.12 20.06 23.50
N LEU A 12 3.86 18.85 22.99
CA LEU A 12 4.85 18.05 22.27
C LEU A 12 4.95 18.59 20.83
N ALA A 13 5.98 19.38 20.56
CA ALA A 13 6.27 19.85 19.21
C ALA A 13 6.86 18.69 18.39
N ALA A 14 6.08 18.16 17.44
CA ALA A 14 6.58 17.21 16.46
C ALA A 14 7.44 17.97 15.42
N VAL A 15 8.75 17.73 15.43
CA VAL A 15 9.67 18.20 14.39
C VAL A 15 9.56 17.24 13.22
N THR A 16 8.89 17.66 12.14
CA THR A 16 8.93 16.94 10.86
C THR A 16 10.21 17.33 10.12
N VAL A 17 11.19 16.44 10.12
CA VAL A 17 12.35 16.55 9.24
C VAL A 17 11.89 16.12 7.85
N ALA A 18 11.60 17.08 6.97
CA ALA A 18 11.38 16.82 5.56
C ALA A 18 12.73 16.44 4.93
N THR A 19 13.03 15.15 4.84
CA THR A 19 14.11 14.66 3.98
C THR A 19 13.68 14.88 2.53
N ALA A 20 14.25 15.90 1.88
CA ALA A 20 14.14 16.07 0.44
C ALA A 20 14.93 14.93 -0.24
N SER A 21 14.25 13.82 -0.49
CA SER A 21 14.80 12.72 -1.29
C SER A 21 14.76 13.12 -2.76
N THR A 22 15.91 13.09 -3.43
CA THR A 22 16.00 13.27 -4.88
C THR A 22 15.30 12.08 -5.55
N VAL A 23 14.09 12.30 -6.06
CA VAL A 23 13.28 11.27 -6.73
C VAL A 23 13.83 11.03 -8.15
N PRO A 24 14.25 9.80 -8.52
CA PRO A 24 14.59 9.48 -9.89
C PRO A 24 13.36 9.61 -10.79
N ALA A 25 13.56 10.04 -12.03
CA ALA A 25 12.54 10.45 -12.99
C ALA A 25 11.67 9.32 -13.59
N SER A 26 11.36 8.27 -12.84
CA SER A 26 10.27 7.35 -13.16
C SER A 26 9.23 7.42 -12.06
N GLY A 27 8.01 7.86 -12.37
CA GLY A 27 6.89 7.92 -11.40
C GLY A 27 6.46 6.57 -10.83
N ILE A 28 7.18 5.49 -11.15
CA ILE A 28 6.95 4.11 -10.74
C ILE A 28 7.48 3.90 -9.33
N ALA A 29 6.60 3.46 -8.44
CA ALA A 29 6.91 2.94 -7.12
C ALA A 29 7.19 1.44 -7.21
N ASP A 30 8.22 0.96 -6.51
CA ASP A 30 8.54 -0.46 -6.39
C ASP A 30 8.10 -0.93 -4.99
N CYS A 31 6.95 -1.61 -4.90
CA CYS A 31 6.27 -1.93 -3.66
C CYS A 31 6.19 -3.42 -3.41
N THR A 32 6.58 -3.85 -2.22
CA THR A 32 6.37 -5.22 -1.72
C THR A 32 5.20 -5.24 -0.76
N LEU A 33 4.18 -6.06 -1.03
CA LEU A 33 2.99 -6.24 -0.22
C LEU A 33 2.90 -7.67 0.31
N THR A 34 2.38 -7.83 1.53
CA THR A 34 1.90 -9.11 2.05
C THR A 34 0.39 -9.10 2.06
N LEU A 35 -0.22 -9.93 1.22
CA LEU A 35 -1.66 -9.99 1.01
C LEU A 35 -2.22 -11.29 1.59
N LYS A 36 -3.32 -11.17 2.33
CA LYS A 36 -4.08 -12.30 2.88
C LYS A 36 -5.49 -12.28 2.32
N PRO A 37 -5.97 -13.33 1.64
CA PRO A 37 -7.33 -13.33 1.15
C PRO A 37 -8.29 -13.53 2.33
N THR A 38 -9.48 -12.94 2.26
CA THR A 38 -10.53 -13.07 3.27
C THR A 38 -11.16 -14.46 3.28
N VAL A 39 -11.01 -15.18 2.16
CA VAL A 39 -11.40 -16.59 1.99
C VAL A 39 -10.22 -17.32 1.36
N PRO A 40 -9.94 -18.58 1.74
CA PRO A 40 -8.81 -19.31 1.16
C PRO A 40 -8.89 -19.40 -0.38
N VAL A 41 -7.77 -19.12 -1.04
CA VAL A 41 -7.62 -19.19 -2.50
C VAL A 41 -6.67 -20.33 -2.87
N ASP A 42 -7.07 -21.17 -3.83
CA ASP A 42 -6.18 -22.19 -4.40
C ASP A 42 -5.29 -21.55 -5.48
N ALA A 43 -3.98 -21.50 -5.21
CA ALA A 43 -2.97 -20.96 -6.11
C ALA A 43 -2.80 -21.76 -7.40
N LYS A 44 -3.26 -23.03 -7.45
CA LYS A 44 -3.15 -23.89 -8.64
C LYS A 44 -4.21 -23.62 -9.69
N THR A 45 -5.37 -23.14 -9.26
CA THR A 45 -6.51 -22.87 -10.14
C THR A 45 -6.73 -21.38 -10.38
N THR A 46 -6.16 -20.52 -9.52
CA THR A 46 -6.31 -19.07 -9.61
C THR A 46 -5.14 -18.46 -10.35
N ASN A 47 -5.42 -17.59 -11.34
CA ASN A 47 -4.38 -16.76 -11.95
C ASN A 47 -4.00 -15.61 -11.00
N LEU A 48 -3.15 -15.92 -10.02
CA LEU A 48 -2.76 -14.98 -8.96
C LEU A 48 -2.06 -13.73 -9.49
N VAL A 49 -1.32 -13.82 -10.60
CA VAL A 49 -0.67 -12.65 -11.22
C VAL A 49 -1.72 -11.67 -11.74
N ALA A 50 -2.74 -12.16 -12.45
CA ALA A 50 -3.83 -11.32 -12.92
C ALA A 50 -4.64 -10.74 -11.74
N GLU A 51 -4.87 -11.56 -10.71
CA GLU A 51 -5.59 -11.14 -9.51
C GLU A 51 -4.87 -10.00 -8.79
N PHE A 52 -3.58 -10.13 -8.49
CA PHE A 52 -2.86 -9.09 -7.76
C PHE A 52 -2.68 -7.81 -8.59
N ASN A 53 -2.48 -7.93 -9.91
CA ASN A 53 -2.51 -6.77 -10.81
C ASN A 53 -3.85 -6.02 -10.75
N PHE A 54 -4.96 -6.76 -10.69
CA PHE A 54 -6.30 -6.17 -10.55
C PHE A 54 -6.48 -5.50 -9.19
N VAL A 55 -6.19 -6.21 -8.09
CA VAL A 55 -6.35 -5.71 -6.72
C VAL A 55 -5.56 -4.42 -6.51
N ILE A 56 -4.27 -4.43 -6.86
CA ILE A 56 -3.37 -3.30 -6.64
C ILE A 56 -3.73 -2.15 -7.60
N GLY A 57 -3.91 -2.44 -8.89
CA GLY A 57 -4.24 -1.42 -9.90
C GLY A 57 -5.59 -0.74 -9.64
N ARG A 58 -6.65 -1.51 -9.33
CA ARG A 58 -7.96 -0.95 -9.01
C ARG A 58 -7.92 -0.12 -7.73
N SER A 59 -7.29 -0.63 -6.68
CA SER A 59 -7.21 0.09 -5.40
C SER A 59 -6.48 1.42 -5.56
N LEU A 60 -5.36 1.42 -6.28
CA LEU A 60 -4.62 2.64 -6.55
C LEU A 60 -5.43 3.63 -7.40
N SER A 61 -6.17 3.14 -8.40
CA SER A 61 -7.04 3.97 -9.22
C SER A 61 -8.12 4.69 -8.40
N ILE A 62 -8.74 3.97 -7.45
CA ILE A 62 -9.74 4.52 -6.54
C ILE A 62 -9.12 5.58 -5.63
N ASP A 63 -8.01 5.26 -4.96
CA ASP A 63 -7.41 6.14 -3.96
C ASP A 63 -6.78 7.40 -4.56
N THR A 64 -6.36 7.33 -5.82
CA THR A 64 -5.84 8.49 -6.57
C THR A 64 -6.93 9.28 -7.28
N ASN A 65 -8.17 8.77 -7.27
CA ASN A 65 -9.29 9.26 -8.07
C ASN A 65 -8.88 9.46 -9.55
N ASN A 66 -8.04 8.55 -10.04
CA ASN A 66 -7.44 8.59 -11.36
C ASN A 66 -7.57 7.23 -12.05
N GLY A 67 -8.18 7.20 -13.23
CA GLY A 67 -8.37 5.99 -14.00
C GLY A 67 -7.11 5.49 -14.72
N VAL A 68 -6.02 6.26 -14.75
CA VAL A 68 -4.82 5.93 -15.51
C VAL A 68 -3.69 5.49 -14.58
N ILE A 69 -3.46 4.17 -14.59
CA ILE A 69 -2.42 3.48 -13.82
C ILE A 69 -1.44 2.84 -14.80
N ASP A 70 -0.16 3.12 -14.66
CA ASP A 70 0.89 2.40 -15.40
C ASP A 70 1.42 1.29 -14.49
N ASN A 71 0.98 0.07 -14.78
CA ASN A 71 1.38 -1.13 -14.05
C ASN A 71 2.50 -1.86 -14.81
N GLY A 72 3.70 -1.88 -14.22
CA GLY A 72 4.89 -2.59 -14.69
C GLY A 72 4.87 -4.09 -14.42
N GLY A 73 3.88 -4.56 -13.65
CA GLY A 73 3.55 -5.95 -13.41
C GLY A 73 3.92 -6.43 -12.02
N VAL A 74 3.08 -7.34 -11.52
CA VAL A 74 3.30 -8.04 -10.25
C VAL A 74 4.17 -9.29 -10.40
N THR A 75 5.04 -9.50 -9.42
CA THR A 75 5.82 -10.73 -9.22
C THR A 75 5.46 -11.33 -7.87
N ILE A 76 5.08 -12.61 -7.85
CA ILE A 76 4.83 -13.34 -6.60
C ILE A 76 6.19 -13.81 -6.07
N LEU A 77 6.62 -13.22 -4.95
CA LEU A 77 7.89 -13.57 -4.31
C LEU A 77 7.76 -14.83 -3.45
N LYS A 78 6.60 -15.02 -2.80
CA LYS A 78 6.38 -16.13 -1.88
C LYS A 78 4.89 -16.42 -1.67
N GLU A 79 4.56 -17.70 -1.59
CA GLU A 79 3.31 -18.21 -1.03
C GLU A 79 3.61 -18.87 0.32
N ASN A 80 2.89 -18.48 1.38
CA ASN A 80 3.05 -19.04 2.71
C ASN A 80 1.98 -20.11 3.01
N PRO A 81 2.25 -21.04 3.94
CA PRO A 81 1.29 -22.10 4.32
C PRO A 81 -0.05 -21.60 4.87
N ASP A 82 -0.13 -20.36 5.36
CA ASP A 82 -1.34 -19.75 5.90
C ASP A 82 -2.17 -18.99 4.84
N ASN A 83 -1.88 -19.25 3.56
CA ASN A 83 -2.50 -18.62 2.39
C ASN A 83 -2.23 -17.11 2.28
N THR A 84 -1.12 -16.64 2.85
CA THR A 84 -0.61 -15.29 2.61
C THR A 84 0.39 -15.28 1.47
N PHE A 85 0.42 -14.18 0.71
CA PHE A 85 1.24 -14.03 -0.47
C PHE A 85 2.09 -12.78 -0.33
N VAL A 86 3.40 -12.93 -0.55
CA VAL A 86 4.33 -11.81 -0.66
C VAL A 86 4.49 -11.50 -2.13
N VAL A 87 4.13 -10.29 -2.53
CA VAL A 87 4.14 -9.85 -3.92
C VAL A 87 4.95 -8.58 -4.04
N ASN A 88 5.67 -8.44 -5.13
CA ASN A 88 6.33 -7.20 -5.53
C ASN A 88 5.59 -6.64 -6.74
N ASP A 89 5.26 -5.36 -6.72
CA ASP A 89 4.59 -4.68 -7.82
C ASP A 89 5.28 -3.36 -8.14
N LYS A 90 5.43 -3.10 -9.44
CA LYS A 90 6.02 -1.87 -9.95
C LYS A 90 4.91 -1.05 -10.58
N ILE A 91 4.45 -0.02 -9.89
CA ILE A 91 3.21 0.67 -10.29
C ILE A 91 3.31 2.18 -10.14
N SER A 92 2.64 2.92 -11.02
CA SER A 92 2.46 4.35 -10.87
C SER A 92 1.03 4.78 -11.18
N ALA A 93 0.60 5.83 -10.51
CA ALA A 93 -0.60 6.55 -10.90
C ALA A 93 -0.20 7.81 -11.67
N ARG A 94 -0.86 8.07 -12.80
CA ARG A 94 -0.54 9.26 -13.60
C ARG A 94 -0.73 10.53 -12.78
N GLY A 95 0.20 11.47 -12.89
CA GLY A 95 0.15 12.72 -12.12
C GLY A 95 0.50 12.56 -10.62
N LYS A 96 0.92 11.37 -10.19
CA LYS A 96 1.59 11.15 -8.91
C LYS A 96 3.07 10.91 -9.11
N THR A 97 3.86 11.37 -8.15
CA THR A 97 5.26 10.96 -8.01
C THR A 97 5.33 9.51 -7.49
N SER A 98 6.50 8.88 -7.65
CA SER A 98 6.76 7.58 -7.03
C SER A 98 6.58 7.64 -5.50
N ALA A 99 7.05 8.72 -4.85
CA ALA A 99 6.89 8.92 -3.40
C ALA A 99 5.42 9.03 -2.97
N GLU A 100 4.57 9.74 -3.72
CA GLU A 100 3.14 9.80 -3.42
C GLU A 100 2.44 8.46 -3.64
N THR A 101 2.79 7.75 -4.71
CA THR A 101 2.25 6.41 -4.99
C THR A 101 2.63 5.44 -3.86
N SER A 102 3.90 5.44 -3.47
CA SER A 102 4.42 4.68 -2.33
C SER A 102 3.71 5.02 -1.02
N ALA A 103 3.45 6.30 -0.75
CA ALA A 103 2.74 6.73 0.45
C ALA A 103 1.29 6.22 0.48
N ILE A 104 0.61 6.18 -0.67
CA ILE A 104 -0.74 5.62 -0.78
C ILE A 104 -0.71 4.12 -0.49
N ILE A 105 0.17 3.37 -1.15
CA ILE A 105 0.26 1.91 -1.02
C ILE A 105 0.68 1.48 0.39
N THR A 106 1.64 2.19 1.00
CA THR A 106 2.03 1.94 2.40
C THR A 106 0.92 2.28 3.39
N GLY A 107 0.03 3.21 3.04
CA GLY A 107 -1.17 3.53 3.82
C GLY A 107 -2.22 2.42 3.85
N TRP A 108 -2.17 1.45 2.93
CA TRP A 108 -3.17 0.37 2.87
C TRP A 108 -3.04 -0.67 3.99
N VAL A 109 -1.99 -0.64 4.79
CA VAL A 109 -1.77 -1.65 5.84
C VAL A 109 -2.95 -1.67 6.81
N GLY A 110 -3.58 -2.84 6.93
CA GLY A 110 -4.78 -3.06 7.73
C GLY A 110 -6.10 -2.91 6.95
N GLU A 111 -6.05 -2.43 5.70
CA GLU A 111 -7.22 -2.33 4.83
C GLU A 111 -7.45 -3.62 4.04
N THR A 112 -8.72 -3.87 3.73
CA THR A 112 -9.12 -4.93 2.82
C THR A 112 -9.44 -4.32 1.46
N LYS A 113 -8.76 -4.80 0.42
CA LYS A 113 -8.92 -4.38 -0.97
C LYS A 113 -9.74 -5.41 -1.74
N GLU A 114 -10.55 -4.93 -2.68
CA GLU A 114 -11.43 -5.79 -3.50
C GLU A 114 -10.65 -6.47 -4.62
N GLY A 115 -10.81 -7.78 -4.77
CA GLY A 115 -10.25 -8.59 -5.85
C GLY A 115 -11.31 -9.32 -6.67
N LEU A 116 -10.89 -10.09 -7.67
CA LEU A 116 -11.80 -10.89 -8.50
C LEU A 116 -12.08 -12.25 -7.85
N ALA A 117 -11.07 -12.86 -7.25
CA ALA A 117 -11.16 -14.18 -6.64
C ALA A 117 -11.54 -14.10 -5.15
N ALA A 118 -11.01 -13.11 -4.45
CA ALA A 118 -11.30 -12.85 -3.04
C ALA A 118 -11.08 -11.36 -2.74
N ASN A 119 -11.50 -10.91 -1.57
CA ASN A 119 -11.00 -9.65 -1.01
C ASN A 119 -9.66 -9.93 -0.31
N TRP A 120 -8.77 -8.94 -0.28
CA TRP A 120 -7.39 -9.11 0.17
C TRP A 120 -7.05 -8.09 1.26
N LEU A 121 -6.78 -8.59 2.46
CA LEU A 121 -6.21 -7.82 3.55
C LEU A 121 -4.73 -7.52 3.25
N VAL A 122 -4.35 -6.25 3.27
CA VAL A 122 -2.95 -5.83 3.20
C VAL A 122 -2.36 -5.91 4.61
N GLN A 123 -1.56 -6.94 4.87
CA GLN A 123 -0.95 -7.15 6.19
C GLN A 123 0.33 -6.33 6.38
N ALA A 124 1.06 -6.10 5.29
CA ALA A 124 2.26 -5.28 5.26
C ALA A 124 2.44 -4.70 3.86
N ALA A 125 3.02 -3.50 3.79
CA ALA A 125 3.41 -2.86 2.54
C ALA A 125 4.68 -2.04 2.77
N THR A 126 5.66 -2.19 1.90
CA THR A 126 6.93 -1.45 1.93
C THR A 126 7.32 -1.08 0.50
N CYS A 127 7.62 0.18 0.24
CA CYS A 127 8.01 0.65 -1.09
C CYS A 127 9.39 1.32 -1.07
N ALA A 128 10.11 1.23 -2.18
CA ALA A 128 11.43 1.83 -2.41
C ALA A 128 11.39 2.89 -3.51
#